data_AF-A0A512RE63-F1
#
_entry.id   AF-A0A512RE63-F1
#
_cell.length_a   1.000
_cell.length_b   1.000
_cell.length_c   1.000
_cell.angle_alpha   90.00
_cell.angle_beta   90.00
_cell.angle_gamma   90.00
#
_symmetry.space_group_name_H-M   'P 1'
#
loop_
_entity.id
_entity.type
_entity.pdbx_description
1 polymer ?
#
loop_
_entity_poly.entity_id
_entity_poly.type
_entity_poly.pdbx_seq_one_letter_code
_entity_poly.pdbx_strand_id
1 'polypeptide(L)'
;MWNAMRSAILEVFPEAPGIPEDKDDYLRKVDAIYGTDAYHSLSIEKYKVTPELIERVRIGMWNYKDNEEDKKQRDAMAARGYWQAFQKVESSIRRILTNENAGAVADSDHGDWYRELFAPSVTAGLLKPSDLAGYRNHPVYLSGSKHVPLSRDAVKDAMPALFELLREESEPAVRAVLGHFIFVFIHPYMDGNGRMGRFLMNAMLASGGYPWTVIPVESRAEYMAALESASVGQDIKPFAAFVGHLVSQGLKGQPVASI
;
A
#
# COMPACT_ATOMS: atom_id res chain seq x y z
N MET A 1 15.20 -5.48 14.01
CA MET A 1 14.91 -5.35 12.56
C MET A 1 15.08 -3.90 12.11
N TRP A 2 14.23 -2.96 12.58
CA TRP A 2 14.27 -1.55 12.15
C TRP A 2 15.68 -0.93 12.15
N ASN A 3 16.32 -0.84 13.32
CA ASN A 3 17.66 -0.25 13.48
C ASN A 3 18.74 -0.94 12.65
N ALA A 4 18.65 -2.27 12.49
CA ALA A 4 19.65 -3.05 11.76
C ALA A 4 19.56 -2.84 10.23
N MET A 5 18.36 -2.58 9.71
CA MET A 5 18.09 -2.43 8.29
C MET A 5 18.15 -0.98 7.80
N ARG A 6 18.06 -0.01 8.71
CA ARG A 6 18.01 1.44 8.42
C ARG A 6 19.16 1.92 7.53
N SER A 7 20.40 1.58 7.87
CA SER A 7 21.59 2.05 7.14
C SER A 7 21.64 1.52 5.70
N ALA A 8 21.25 0.27 5.49
CA ALA A 8 21.23 -0.35 4.15
C ALA A 8 20.25 0.35 3.20
N ILE A 9 19.17 0.92 3.72
CA ILE A 9 18.20 1.69 2.94
C ILE A 9 18.81 3.02 2.50
N LEU A 10 19.40 3.76 3.44
CA LEU A 10 20.00 5.07 3.18
C LEU A 10 21.16 4.99 2.17
N GLU A 11 21.83 3.85 2.06
CA GLU A 11 22.91 3.64 1.09
C GLU A 11 22.42 3.58 -0.37
N VAL A 12 21.18 3.12 -0.61
CA VAL A 12 20.69 2.79 -1.97
C VAL A 12 19.47 3.59 -2.41
N PHE A 13 18.77 4.24 -1.49
CA PHE A 13 17.56 4.99 -1.79
C PHE A 13 17.91 6.43 -2.20
N PRO A 14 17.22 7.01 -3.22
CA PRO A 14 17.47 8.41 -3.61
C PRO A 14 17.12 9.38 -2.48
N GLU A 15 17.85 10.50 -2.40
CA GLU A 15 17.55 11.57 -1.44
C GLU A 15 16.13 12.13 -1.62
N ALA A 16 15.53 12.56 -0.51
CA ALA A 16 14.19 13.12 -0.54
C ALA A 16 14.20 14.50 -1.23
N PRO A 17 13.29 14.75 -2.19
CA PRO A 17 13.20 16.07 -2.84
C PRO A 17 12.70 17.17 -1.90
N GLY A 18 12.11 16.80 -0.76
CA GLY A 18 11.45 17.71 0.16
C GLY A 18 9.98 17.92 -0.18
N ILE A 19 9.20 18.40 0.79
CA ILE A 19 7.76 18.64 0.60
C ILE A 19 7.56 19.66 -0.52
N PRO A 20 6.72 19.36 -1.53
CA PRO A 20 6.47 20.28 -2.64
C PRO A 20 5.82 21.58 -2.18
N GLU A 21 6.20 22.70 -2.80
CA GLU A 21 5.56 23.99 -2.58
C GLU A 21 4.09 23.94 -3.01
N ASP A 22 3.84 23.47 -4.24
CA ASP A 22 2.50 23.26 -4.79
C ASP A 22 1.96 21.86 -4.43
N LYS A 23 1.28 21.78 -3.29
CA LYS A 23 0.67 20.56 -2.77
C LYS A 23 -0.51 20.09 -3.63
N ASP A 24 -1.22 21.02 -4.28
CA ASP A 24 -2.36 20.68 -5.12
C ASP A 24 -1.91 20.11 -6.47
N ASP A 25 -0.78 20.56 -7.02
CA ASP A 25 -0.13 19.89 -8.15
C ASP A 25 0.33 18.47 -7.80
N TYR A 26 0.92 18.28 -6.62
CA TYR A 26 1.28 16.94 -6.13
C TYR A 26 0.06 16.02 -6.09
N LEU A 27 -1.05 16.47 -5.48
CA LEU A 27 -2.26 15.66 -5.35
C LEU A 27 -2.94 15.40 -6.70
N ARG A 28 -2.92 16.37 -7.63
CA ARG A 28 -3.38 16.14 -9.01
C ARG A 28 -2.57 15.06 -9.72
N LYS A 29 -1.25 15.01 -9.51
CA LYS A 29 -0.39 13.94 -10.05
C LYS A 29 -0.70 12.58 -9.42
N VAL A 30 -1.03 12.55 -8.13
CA VAL A 30 -1.50 11.34 -7.43
C VAL A 30 -2.83 10.87 -8.05
N ASP A 31 -3.83 11.75 -8.21
CA ASP A 31 -5.10 11.35 -8.84
C ASP A 31 -4.89 10.83 -10.28
N ALA A 32 -4.03 11.50 -11.06
CA ALA A 32 -3.72 11.09 -12.43
C ALA A 32 -3.06 9.71 -12.54
N ILE A 33 -2.32 9.25 -11.52
CA ILE A 33 -1.66 7.92 -11.52
C ILE A 33 -2.61 6.79 -11.10
N TYR A 34 -3.80 7.10 -10.58
CA TYR A 34 -4.71 6.11 -9.99
C TYR A 34 -4.99 4.92 -10.92
N GLY A 35 -5.27 5.16 -12.21
CA GLY A 35 -5.58 4.09 -13.16
C GLY A 35 -4.47 3.04 -13.25
N THR A 36 -3.22 3.53 -13.34
CA THR A 36 -2.00 2.72 -13.34
C THR A 36 -1.78 2.01 -12.02
N ASP A 37 -1.90 2.73 -10.91
CA ASP A 37 -1.73 2.17 -9.57
C ASP A 37 -2.72 1.03 -9.29
N ALA A 38 -4.01 1.25 -9.58
CA ALA A 38 -5.06 0.26 -9.40
C ALA A 38 -4.82 -0.99 -10.25
N TYR A 39 -4.47 -0.82 -11.53
CA TYR A 39 -4.19 -1.93 -12.44
C TYR A 39 -3.08 -2.83 -11.91
N HIS A 40 -1.91 -2.26 -11.61
CA HIS A 40 -0.78 -3.06 -11.18
C HIS A 40 -0.96 -3.63 -9.78
N SER A 41 -1.46 -2.83 -8.83
CA SER A 41 -1.67 -3.26 -7.45
C SER A 41 -2.68 -4.39 -7.34
N LEU A 42 -3.81 -4.35 -8.08
CA LEU A 42 -4.79 -5.43 -8.08
C LEU A 42 -4.27 -6.67 -8.84
N SER A 43 -3.56 -6.48 -9.95
CA SER A 43 -3.03 -7.60 -10.74
C SER A 43 -1.93 -8.37 -10.00
N ILE A 44 -1.13 -7.71 -9.14
CA ILE A 44 -0.17 -8.37 -8.24
C ILE A 44 -0.86 -9.36 -7.30
N GLU A 45 -2.07 -9.02 -6.84
CA GLU A 45 -2.92 -9.88 -6.00
C GLU A 45 -3.76 -10.88 -6.82
N LYS A 46 -3.48 -11.02 -8.13
CA LYS A 46 -4.12 -11.94 -9.07
C LYS A 46 -5.60 -11.65 -9.34
N TYR A 47 -6.06 -10.42 -9.13
CA TYR A 47 -7.35 -9.99 -9.68
C TYR A 47 -7.23 -9.82 -11.20
N LYS A 48 -8.31 -10.11 -11.92
CA LYS A 48 -8.37 -9.94 -13.39
C LYS A 48 -9.04 -8.61 -13.71
N VAL A 49 -8.28 -7.53 -13.64
CA VAL A 49 -8.77 -6.17 -13.91
C VAL A 49 -8.26 -5.66 -15.25
N THR A 50 -9.07 -4.84 -15.92
CA THR A 50 -8.68 -4.12 -17.15
C THR A 50 -8.76 -2.61 -16.91
N PRO A 51 -8.06 -1.78 -17.70
CA PRO A 51 -8.20 -0.33 -17.66
C PRO A 51 -9.67 0.15 -17.74
N GLU A 52 -10.47 -0.49 -18.59
CA GLU A 52 -11.89 -0.14 -18.78
C GLU A 52 -12.72 -0.44 -17.54
N LEU A 53 -12.43 -1.55 -16.85
CA LEU A 53 -13.11 -1.90 -15.59
C LEU A 53 -12.76 -0.87 -14.50
N ILE A 54 -11.48 -0.53 -14.37
CA ILE A 54 -10.99 0.44 -13.38
C ILE A 54 -11.64 1.80 -13.62
N GLU A 55 -11.69 2.26 -14.88
CA GLU A 55 -12.31 3.52 -15.23
C GLU A 55 -13.82 3.51 -14.97
N ARG A 56 -14.52 2.45 -15.37
CA ARG A 56 -15.97 2.28 -15.13
C ARG A 56 -16.32 2.38 -13.65
N VAL A 57 -15.50 1.78 -12.80
CA VAL A 57 -15.64 1.81 -11.35
C VAL A 57 -15.38 3.20 -10.78
N ARG A 58 -14.36 3.90 -11.29
CA ARG A 58 -13.97 5.25 -10.87
C ARG A 58 -15.11 6.25 -11.10
N ILE A 59 -15.72 6.22 -12.29
CA ILE A 59 -16.83 7.11 -12.68
C ILE A 59 -18.20 6.71 -12.10
N GLY A 60 -18.24 5.66 -11.27
CA GLY A 60 -19.47 5.23 -10.60
C GLY A 60 -20.48 4.51 -11.50
N MET A 61 -20.07 4.07 -12.70
CA MET A 61 -20.92 3.33 -13.64
C MET A 61 -21.03 1.83 -13.33
N TRP A 62 -20.35 1.35 -12.29
CA TRP A 62 -20.57 0.00 -11.78
C TRP A 62 -21.83 -0.05 -10.91
N ASN A 63 -22.88 -0.72 -11.40
CA ASN A 63 -24.19 -0.76 -10.74
C ASN A 63 -24.42 -2.08 -9.99
N TYR A 64 -24.06 -2.08 -8.71
CA TYR A 64 -24.31 -3.21 -7.82
C TYR A 64 -25.77 -3.39 -7.40
N LYS A 65 -26.66 -2.41 -7.63
CA LYS A 65 -28.05 -2.50 -7.15
C LYS A 65 -28.91 -3.30 -8.11
N ASP A 66 -28.72 -3.06 -9.41
CA ASP A 66 -29.63 -3.54 -10.45
C ASP A 66 -29.03 -4.64 -11.35
N ASN A 67 -27.77 -5.02 -11.13
CA ASN A 67 -27.10 -6.06 -11.91
C ASN A 67 -26.54 -7.19 -11.01
N GLU A 68 -27.23 -8.33 -11.00
CA GLU A 68 -26.82 -9.55 -10.27
C GLU A 68 -25.48 -10.14 -10.74
N GLU A 69 -25.10 -9.86 -11.99
CA GLU A 69 -23.82 -10.29 -12.55
C GLU A 69 -22.68 -9.41 -12.04
N ASP A 70 -22.91 -8.10 -11.88
CA ASP A 70 -21.95 -7.17 -11.28
C ASP A 70 -21.77 -7.42 -9.77
N LYS A 71 -22.81 -7.84 -9.05
CA LYS A 71 -22.72 -8.25 -7.62
C LYS A 71 -21.77 -9.42 -7.37
N LYS A 72 -21.54 -10.27 -8.38
CA LYS A 72 -20.71 -11.48 -8.28
C LYS A 72 -19.32 -11.33 -8.87
N GLN A 73 -19.01 -10.18 -9.47
CA GLN A 73 -17.68 -9.90 -10.04
C GLN A 73 -16.71 -9.51 -8.93
N ARG A 74 -16.04 -10.51 -8.35
CA ARG A 74 -14.94 -10.36 -7.37
C ARG A 74 -13.92 -9.29 -7.80
N ASP A 75 -13.56 -9.26 -9.08
CA ASP A 75 -12.58 -8.31 -9.62
C ASP A 75 -13.12 -6.86 -9.63
N ALA A 76 -14.40 -6.67 -9.97
CA ALA A 76 -15.03 -5.35 -9.98
C ALA A 76 -15.21 -4.79 -8.55
N MET A 77 -15.59 -5.63 -7.59
CA MET A 77 -15.64 -5.24 -6.17
C MET A 77 -14.27 -4.87 -5.63
N ALA A 78 -13.22 -5.63 -5.99
CA ALA A 78 -11.86 -5.31 -5.60
C ALA A 78 -11.39 -3.98 -6.20
N ALA A 79 -11.69 -3.72 -7.48
CA ALA A 79 -11.43 -2.43 -8.10
C ALA A 79 -12.19 -1.29 -7.41
N ARG A 80 -13.46 -1.51 -7.04
CA ARG A 80 -14.27 -0.49 -6.35
C ARG A 80 -13.76 -0.18 -4.96
N GLY A 81 -13.41 -1.20 -4.18
CA GLY A 81 -12.88 -1.01 -2.84
C GLY A 81 -11.51 -0.34 -2.91
N TYR A 82 -10.69 -0.70 -3.90
CA TYR A 82 -9.40 -0.05 -4.12
C TYR A 82 -9.53 1.44 -4.41
N TRP A 83 -10.49 1.84 -5.27
CA TRP A 83 -10.81 3.26 -5.48
C TRP A 83 -11.20 3.97 -4.18
N GLN A 84 -12.12 3.39 -3.40
CA GLN A 84 -12.58 4.00 -2.16
C GLN A 84 -11.45 4.16 -1.14
N ALA A 85 -10.60 3.14 -1.00
CA ALA A 85 -9.42 3.19 -0.15
C ALA A 85 -8.41 4.23 -0.64
N PHE A 86 -8.16 4.30 -1.96
CA PHE A 86 -7.27 5.29 -2.57
C PHE A 86 -7.69 6.72 -2.22
N GLN A 87 -8.99 7.05 -2.29
CA GLN A 87 -9.49 8.37 -1.91
C GLN A 87 -9.24 8.71 -0.42
N LYS A 88 -9.32 7.71 0.47
CA LYS A 88 -8.96 7.91 1.88
C LYS A 88 -7.46 8.13 2.06
N VAL A 89 -6.63 7.38 1.34
CA VAL A 89 -5.16 7.54 1.37
C VAL A 89 -4.77 8.92 0.83
N GLU A 90 -5.39 9.40 -0.24
CA GLU A 90 -5.16 10.75 -0.77
C GLU A 90 -5.52 11.83 0.28
N SER A 91 -6.62 11.64 1.00
CA SER A 91 -7.02 12.53 2.12
C SER A 91 -5.97 12.53 3.24
N SER A 92 -5.42 11.36 3.58
CA SER A 92 -4.31 11.23 4.53
C SER A 92 -3.03 11.89 4.01
N ILE A 93 -2.69 11.72 2.72
CA ILE A 93 -1.54 12.36 2.09
C ILE A 93 -1.66 13.88 2.14
N ARG A 94 -2.85 14.44 1.88
CA ARG A 94 -3.09 15.88 2.00
C ARG A 94 -2.70 16.40 3.39
N ARG A 95 -3.09 15.69 4.46
CA ARG A 95 -2.73 16.01 5.85
C ARG A 95 -1.22 15.92 6.09
N ILE A 96 -0.57 14.89 5.56
CA ILE A 96 0.89 14.69 5.66
C ILE A 96 1.64 15.84 4.99
N LEU A 97 1.23 16.24 3.79
CA LEU A 97 1.82 17.38 3.07
C LEU A 97 1.59 18.71 3.79
N THR A 98 0.56 18.82 4.64
CA THR A 98 0.31 19.98 5.51
C THR A 98 0.96 19.87 6.90
N ASN A 99 2.06 19.13 6.99
CA ASN A 99 2.94 19.06 8.18
C ASN A 99 2.39 18.25 9.37
N GLU A 100 1.36 17.41 9.16
CA GLU A 100 1.03 16.38 10.15
C GLU A 100 2.05 15.24 10.12
N ASN A 101 2.34 14.63 11.26
CA ASN A 101 3.28 13.52 11.33
C ASN A 101 2.74 12.30 10.55
N ALA A 102 3.51 11.84 9.56
CA ALA A 102 3.07 10.78 8.66
C ALA A 102 2.75 9.46 9.37
N GLY A 103 3.58 9.04 10.33
CA GLY A 103 3.33 7.84 11.13
C GLY A 103 2.02 7.94 11.93
N ALA A 104 1.75 9.10 12.51
CA ALA A 104 0.52 9.33 13.29
C ALA A 104 -0.74 9.37 12.40
N VAL A 105 -0.66 10.01 11.23
CA VAL A 105 -1.76 10.00 10.25
C VAL A 105 -2.04 8.57 9.79
N ALA A 106 -1.01 7.81 9.46
CA ALA A 106 -1.18 6.43 9.01
C ALA A 106 -1.73 5.51 10.11
N ASP A 107 -1.29 5.66 11.36
CA ASP A 107 -1.81 4.91 12.52
C ASP A 107 -3.31 5.13 12.73
N SER A 108 -3.74 6.39 12.67
CA SER A 108 -5.16 6.78 12.76
C SER A 108 -5.99 6.23 11.61
N ASP A 109 -5.48 6.33 10.37
CA ASP A 109 -6.32 6.23 9.19
C ASP A 109 -6.27 4.84 8.51
N HIS A 110 -5.24 4.00 8.77
CA HIS A 110 -5.09 2.73 8.05
C HIS A 110 -6.29 1.78 8.25
N GLY A 111 -6.97 1.85 9.39
CA GLY A 111 -8.18 1.10 9.65
C GLY A 111 -9.34 1.51 8.72
N ASP A 112 -9.46 2.80 8.39
CA ASP A 112 -10.45 3.29 7.43
C ASP A 112 -10.09 2.90 6.00
N TRP A 113 -8.81 2.97 5.62
CA TRP A 113 -8.36 2.52 4.31
C TRP A 113 -8.72 1.03 4.09
N TYR A 114 -8.49 0.20 5.12
CA TYR A 114 -8.83 -1.21 5.09
C TYR A 114 -10.34 -1.46 4.98
N ARG A 115 -11.15 -0.71 5.75
CA ARG A 115 -12.61 -0.82 5.68
C ARG A 115 -13.13 -0.49 4.28
N GLU A 116 -12.67 0.61 3.68
CA GLU A 116 -13.06 1.00 2.33
C GLU A 116 -12.61 -0.01 1.27
N LEU A 117 -11.43 -0.61 1.45
CA LEU A 117 -10.91 -1.63 0.55
C LEU A 117 -11.86 -2.84 0.38
N PHE A 118 -12.66 -3.14 1.41
CA PHE A 118 -13.58 -4.28 1.44
C PHE A 118 -15.06 -3.88 1.60
N ALA A 119 -15.39 -2.58 1.66
CA ALA A 119 -16.75 -2.09 1.79
C ALA A 119 -17.70 -2.61 0.69
N PRO A 120 -17.28 -2.75 -0.59
CA PRO A 120 -18.13 -3.37 -1.62
C PRO A 120 -18.47 -4.83 -1.32
N SER A 121 -17.52 -5.61 -0.80
CA SER A 121 -17.74 -7.01 -0.41
C SER A 121 -18.71 -7.15 0.76
N VAL A 122 -18.68 -6.19 1.70
CA VAL A 122 -19.67 -6.12 2.79
C VAL A 122 -21.04 -5.77 2.26
N THR A 123 -21.13 -4.78 1.37
CA THR A 123 -22.38 -4.34 0.74
C THR A 123 -23.02 -5.47 -0.09
N ALA A 124 -22.21 -6.28 -0.75
CA ALA A 124 -22.65 -7.46 -1.49
C ALA A 124 -23.01 -8.67 -0.60
N GLY A 125 -22.82 -8.57 0.72
CA GLY A 125 -23.10 -9.65 1.68
C GLY A 125 -22.08 -10.80 1.68
N LEU A 126 -20.92 -10.62 1.03
CA LEU A 126 -19.83 -11.61 0.99
C LEU A 126 -18.97 -11.58 2.26
N LEU A 127 -18.92 -10.42 2.93
CA LEU A 127 -18.27 -10.23 4.22
C LEU A 127 -19.25 -9.58 5.19
N LYS A 128 -19.06 -9.82 6.48
CA LYS A 128 -19.76 -9.10 7.54
C LYS A 128 -18.96 -7.86 7.93
N PRO A 129 -19.59 -6.76 8.38
CA PRO A 129 -18.86 -5.62 8.93
C PRO A 129 -17.90 -5.99 10.06
N SER A 130 -18.26 -6.98 10.89
CA SER A 130 -17.41 -7.51 11.95
C SER A 130 -16.12 -8.16 11.45
N ASP A 131 -16.08 -8.63 10.21
CA ASP A 131 -14.88 -9.26 9.62
C ASP A 131 -13.80 -8.22 9.33
N LEU A 132 -14.17 -6.94 9.25
CA LEU A 132 -13.27 -5.81 9.01
C LEU A 132 -12.88 -5.08 10.32
N ALA A 133 -13.35 -5.56 11.47
CA ALA A 133 -13.10 -4.93 12.76
C ALA A 133 -11.73 -5.35 13.32
N GLY A 134 -10.82 -4.38 13.40
CA GLY A 134 -9.49 -4.59 14.00
C GLY A 134 -8.59 -5.51 13.18
N TYR A 135 -7.62 -6.12 13.84
CA TYR A 135 -6.69 -7.07 13.24
C TYR A 135 -7.21 -8.50 13.26
N ARG A 136 -6.62 -9.36 12.44
CA ARG A 136 -7.03 -10.75 12.32
C ARG A 136 -6.98 -11.53 13.64
N ASN A 137 -7.94 -12.43 13.81
CA ASN A 137 -8.02 -13.34 14.96
C ASN A 137 -7.66 -14.79 14.63
N HIS A 138 -7.33 -15.06 13.36
CA HIS A 138 -6.96 -16.38 12.85
C HIS A 138 -5.54 -16.39 12.26
N PRO A 139 -4.87 -17.56 12.26
CA PRO A 139 -3.62 -17.74 11.53
C PRO A 139 -3.80 -17.57 10.02
N VAL A 140 -2.76 -17.10 9.35
CA VAL A 140 -2.69 -16.94 7.89
C VAL A 140 -1.32 -17.40 7.40
N TYR A 141 -1.25 -17.83 6.15
CA TYR A 141 -0.02 -18.30 5.51
C TYR A 141 0.18 -17.62 4.18
N LEU A 142 1.43 -17.28 3.87
CA LEU A 142 1.80 -16.61 2.64
C LEU A 142 2.10 -17.63 1.55
N SER A 143 1.31 -17.60 0.48
CA SER A 143 1.54 -18.47 -0.67
C SER A 143 2.90 -18.14 -1.33
N GLY A 144 3.81 -19.12 -1.33
CA GLY A 144 5.11 -19.00 -2.00
C GLY A 144 6.21 -18.30 -1.20
N SER A 145 5.99 -18.05 0.09
CA SER A 145 7.00 -17.52 1.01
C SER A 145 7.32 -18.56 2.10
N LYS A 146 8.56 -18.62 2.55
CA LYS A 146 8.96 -19.40 3.74
C LYS A 146 8.71 -18.64 5.04
N HIS A 147 8.42 -17.35 4.96
CA HIS A 147 8.03 -16.54 6.11
C HIS A 147 6.64 -16.96 6.61
N VAL A 148 6.57 -17.16 7.93
CA VAL A 148 5.30 -17.37 8.62
C VAL A 148 4.93 -16.07 9.31
N PRO A 149 3.80 -15.43 8.96
CA PRO A 149 3.34 -14.23 9.63
C PRO A 149 3.22 -14.37 11.15
N LEU A 150 3.29 -13.25 11.85
CA LEU A 150 3.22 -13.22 13.32
C LEU A 150 1.97 -13.92 13.86
N SER A 151 2.02 -14.42 15.09
CA SER A 151 0.80 -14.92 15.73
C SER A 151 -0.18 -13.77 15.96
N ARG A 152 -1.48 -14.08 16.06
CA ARG A 152 -2.52 -13.05 16.31
C ARG A 152 -2.25 -12.21 17.57
N ASP A 153 -1.61 -12.81 18.57
CA ASP A 153 -1.29 -12.12 19.81
C ASP A 153 -0.10 -11.19 19.62
N ALA A 154 0.94 -11.63 18.89
CA ALA A 154 2.06 -10.78 18.54
C ALA A 154 1.68 -9.61 17.62
N VAL A 155 0.64 -9.74 16.79
CA VAL A 155 0.12 -8.63 15.96
C VAL A 155 -0.35 -7.45 16.84
N LYS A 156 -0.94 -7.72 18.01
CA LYS A 156 -1.46 -6.68 18.91
C LYS A 156 -0.35 -5.79 19.47
N ASP A 157 0.85 -6.34 19.63
CA ASP A 157 2.01 -5.61 20.12
C ASP A 157 2.83 -5.02 18.95
N ALA A 158 2.97 -5.77 17.85
CA ALA A 158 3.82 -5.38 16.73
C ALA A 158 3.26 -4.21 15.92
N MET A 159 1.93 -4.09 15.78
CA MET A 159 1.32 -3.00 15.02
C MET A 159 1.49 -1.63 15.70
N PRO A 160 1.19 -1.46 17.01
CA PRO A 160 1.52 -0.22 17.72
C PRO A 160 3.00 0.12 17.66
N ALA A 161 3.89 -0.87 17.82
CA ALA A 161 5.33 -0.65 17.74
C ALA A 161 5.77 -0.19 16.33
N LEU A 162 5.18 -0.74 15.26
CA LEU A 162 5.44 -0.29 13.89
C LEU A 162 5.07 1.19 13.71
N PHE A 163 3.90 1.60 14.17
CA PHE A 163 3.46 2.99 14.02
C PHE A 163 4.20 3.97 14.93
N GLU A 164 4.67 3.53 16.10
CA GLU A 164 5.62 4.30 16.91
C GLU A 164 6.94 4.53 16.16
N LEU A 165 7.53 3.49 15.59
CA LEU A 165 8.74 3.62 14.77
C LEU A 165 8.53 4.54 13.55
N LEU A 166 7.36 4.49 12.91
CA LEU A 166 7.02 5.40 11.80
C LEU A 166 6.88 6.86 12.25
N ARG A 167 6.38 7.10 13.46
CA ARG A 167 6.27 8.45 14.04
C ARG A 167 7.65 9.04 14.34
N GLU A 168 8.56 8.21 14.86
CA GLU A 168 9.89 8.62 15.33
C GLU A 168 10.95 8.69 14.22
N GLU A 169 10.87 7.84 13.20
CA GLU A 169 11.85 7.81 12.11
C GLU A 169 11.87 9.16 11.40
N SER A 170 13.05 9.76 11.21
CA SER A 170 13.19 11.06 10.56
C SER A 170 13.29 10.96 9.04
N GLU A 171 13.78 9.83 8.52
CA GLU A 171 14.10 9.65 7.10
C GLU A 171 12.90 9.10 6.32
N PRO A 172 12.32 9.86 5.36
CA PRO A 172 11.15 9.40 4.61
C PRO A 172 11.38 8.13 3.80
N ALA A 173 12.59 7.95 3.27
CA ALA A 173 13.01 6.72 2.59
C ALA A 173 12.91 5.49 3.50
N VAL A 174 13.38 5.61 4.74
CA VAL A 174 13.34 4.54 5.74
C VAL A 174 11.89 4.27 6.15
N ARG A 175 11.10 5.31 6.41
CA ARG A 175 9.66 5.18 6.68
C ARG A 175 8.95 4.41 5.57
N ALA A 176 9.21 4.75 4.31
CA ALA A 176 8.56 4.11 3.16
C ALA A 176 8.93 2.63 3.03
N VAL A 177 10.22 2.32 3.04
CA VAL A 177 10.71 0.96 2.83
C VAL A 177 10.37 0.05 4.01
N LEU A 178 10.71 0.45 5.24
CA LEU A 178 10.43 -0.37 6.43
C LEU A 178 8.95 -0.36 6.80
N GLY A 179 8.25 0.76 6.62
CA GLY A 179 6.80 0.82 6.83
C GLY A 179 6.08 -0.19 5.97
N HIS A 180 6.36 -0.22 4.67
CA HIS A 180 5.84 -1.25 3.77
C HIS A 180 6.25 -2.66 4.23
N PHE A 181 7.55 -2.93 4.31
CA PHE A 181 8.08 -4.27 4.52
C PHE A 181 7.59 -4.86 5.85
N ILE A 182 7.69 -4.11 6.94
CA ILE A 182 7.32 -4.61 8.27
C ILE A 182 5.81 -4.77 8.39
N PHE A 183 5.00 -3.89 7.78
CA PHE A 183 3.55 -4.08 7.74
C PHE A 183 3.18 -5.40 7.07
N VAL A 184 3.74 -5.71 5.90
CA VAL A 184 3.44 -6.98 5.20
C VAL A 184 4.07 -8.21 5.88
N PHE A 185 5.17 -8.02 6.61
CA PHE A 185 5.79 -9.04 7.45
C PHE A 185 4.93 -9.41 8.66
N ILE A 186 4.35 -8.42 9.35
CA ILE A 186 3.38 -8.61 10.45
C ILE A 186 2.11 -9.28 9.90
N HIS A 187 1.66 -8.83 8.73
CA HIS A 187 0.47 -9.31 8.03
C HIS A 187 -0.80 -9.18 8.92
N PRO A 188 -1.19 -7.95 9.33
CA PRO A 188 -2.18 -7.74 10.37
C PRO A 188 -3.63 -8.10 10.00
N TYR A 189 -3.96 -8.19 8.71
CA TYR A 189 -5.32 -8.46 8.23
C TYR A 189 -5.49 -9.85 7.64
N MET A 190 -6.74 -10.30 7.47
CA MET A 190 -7.07 -11.59 6.84
C MET A 190 -6.74 -11.63 5.35
N ASP A 191 -6.90 -10.49 4.66
CA ASP A 191 -6.56 -10.27 3.25
C ASP A 191 -6.25 -8.77 3.06
N GLY A 192 -5.69 -8.37 1.91
CA GLY A 192 -5.46 -6.98 1.55
C GLY A 192 -4.13 -6.40 2.04
N ASN A 193 -3.31 -7.17 2.76
CA ASN A 193 -2.05 -6.69 3.34
C ASN A 193 -1.07 -6.13 2.30
N GLY A 194 -0.97 -6.73 1.11
CA GLY A 194 -0.11 -6.21 0.03
C GLY A 194 -0.57 -4.84 -0.47
N ARG A 195 -1.89 -4.67 -0.70
CA ARG A 195 -2.51 -3.40 -1.11
C ARG A 195 -2.34 -2.31 -0.04
N MET A 196 -2.62 -2.66 1.21
CA MET A 196 -2.41 -1.79 2.37
C MET A 196 -0.93 -1.40 2.54
N GLY A 197 0.00 -2.35 2.36
CA GLY A 197 1.43 -2.08 2.41
C GLY A 197 1.88 -1.09 1.34
N ARG A 198 1.37 -1.20 0.11
CA ARG A 198 1.65 -0.23 -0.98
C ARG A 198 1.04 1.15 -0.73
N PHE A 199 -0.16 1.23 -0.14
CA PHE A 199 -0.71 2.52 0.31
C PHE A 199 0.12 3.14 1.43
N LEU A 200 0.52 2.36 2.42
CA LEU A 200 1.39 2.82 3.50
C LEU A 200 2.75 3.30 2.96
N MET A 201 3.34 2.55 2.03
CA MET A 201 4.57 2.95 1.31
C MET A 201 4.42 4.34 0.70
N ASN A 202 3.35 4.56 -0.08
CA ASN A 202 3.12 5.83 -0.77
C ASN A 202 2.78 6.99 0.17
N ALA A 203 2.05 6.74 1.26
CA ALA A 203 1.84 7.74 2.30
C ALA A 203 3.16 8.19 2.95
N MET A 204 4.08 7.25 3.19
CA MET A 204 5.41 7.58 3.74
C MET A 204 6.33 8.25 2.70
N LEU A 205 6.25 7.87 1.43
CA LEU A 205 6.95 8.55 0.33
C LEU A 205 6.51 10.02 0.22
N ALA A 206 5.20 10.28 0.34
CA ALA A 206 4.67 11.65 0.34
C ALA A 206 5.25 12.51 1.49
N SER A 207 5.60 11.90 2.63
CA SER A 207 6.23 12.62 3.76
C SER A 207 7.64 13.16 3.44
N GLY A 208 8.26 12.72 2.35
CA GLY A 208 9.51 13.28 1.82
C GLY A 208 9.33 14.01 0.48
N GLY A 209 8.10 14.16 0.00
CA GLY A 209 7.79 14.73 -1.30
C GLY A 209 8.13 13.84 -2.50
N TYR A 210 8.46 12.57 -2.29
CA TYR A 210 8.64 11.62 -3.38
C TYR A 210 7.34 11.45 -4.16
N PRO A 211 7.40 11.20 -5.49
CA PRO A 211 6.21 10.92 -6.27
C PRO A 211 5.55 9.61 -5.83
N TRP A 212 4.22 9.51 -6.02
CA TRP A 212 3.52 8.24 -5.88
C TRP A 212 4.17 7.20 -6.80
N THR A 213 4.57 6.08 -6.22
CA THR A 213 5.36 5.04 -6.87
C THR A 213 4.54 3.77 -6.99
N VAL A 214 4.40 3.31 -8.23
CA VAL A 214 3.66 2.09 -8.59
C VAL A 214 4.65 0.95 -8.78
N ILE A 215 4.40 -0.19 -8.14
CA ILE A 215 5.14 -1.43 -8.38
C ILE A 215 4.52 -2.11 -9.61
N PRO A 216 5.26 -2.28 -10.73
CA PRO A 216 4.73 -2.93 -11.92
C PRO A 216 4.40 -4.40 -11.66
N VAL A 217 3.34 -4.91 -12.29
CA VAL A 217 2.93 -6.32 -12.14
C VAL A 217 3.93 -7.26 -12.84
N GLU A 218 4.58 -6.74 -13.88
CA GLU A 218 5.65 -7.37 -14.63
C GLU A 218 6.85 -7.68 -13.70
N SER A 219 7.10 -6.80 -12.72
CA SER A 219 8.14 -6.96 -11.70
C SER A 219 7.69 -7.75 -10.47
N ARG A 220 6.51 -8.40 -10.50
CA ARG A 220 5.99 -9.15 -9.34
C ARG A 220 6.96 -10.21 -8.82
N ALA A 221 7.66 -10.91 -9.71
CA ALA A 221 8.62 -11.94 -9.30
C ALA A 221 9.81 -11.34 -8.54
N GLU A 222 10.36 -10.23 -9.05
CA GLU A 222 11.45 -9.48 -8.41
C GLU A 222 11.03 -8.91 -7.06
N TYR A 223 9.87 -8.25 -7.01
CA TYR A 223 9.30 -7.71 -5.77
C TYR A 223 9.11 -8.78 -4.70
N MET A 224 8.55 -9.94 -5.06
CA MET A 224 8.36 -11.05 -4.12
C MET A 224 9.69 -11.65 -3.66
N ALA A 225 10.67 -11.79 -4.56
CA ALA A 225 12.01 -12.26 -4.20
C ALA A 225 12.73 -11.30 -3.25
N ALA A 226 12.59 -9.99 -3.48
CA ALA A 226 13.16 -8.96 -2.60
C ALA A 226 12.53 -8.97 -1.21
N LEU A 227 11.21 -9.17 -1.10
CA LEU A 227 10.53 -9.34 0.19
C LEU A 227 10.96 -10.62 0.91
N GLU A 228 11.14 -11.74 0.18
CA GLU A 228 11.63 -13.00 0.75
C GLU A 228 13.06 -12.87 1.30
N SER A 229 13.93 -12.13 0.58
CA SER A 229 15.28 -11.81 1.04
C SER A 229 15.26 -11.06 2.38
N ALA A 230 14.35 -10.11 2.52
CA ALA A 230 14.21 -9.33 3.74
C ALA A 230 13.57 -10.14 4.88
N SER A 231 12.53 -10.94 4.61
CA SER A 231 11.79 -11.68 5.64
C SER A 231 12.56 -12.90 6.16
N VAL A 232 13.26 -13.63 5.30
CA VAL A 232 13.99 -14.86 5.65
C VAL A 232 15.48 -14.59 5.83
N GLY A 233 16.08 -13.82 4.93
CA GLY A 233 17.51 -13.52 4.94
C GLY A 233 17.90 -12.31 5.79
N GLN A 234 16.92 -11.56 6.31
CA GLN A 234 17.13 -10.28 7.01
C GLN A 234 17.90 -9.24 6.18
N ASP A 235 17.88 -9.37 4.85
CA ASP A 235 18.52 -8.43 3.93
C ASP A 235 17.46 -7.59 3.23
N ILE A 236 17.30 -6.34 3.71
CA ILE A 236 16.36 -5.37 3.15
C ILE A 236 16.87 -4.72 1.86
N LYS A 237 18.18 -4.79 1.59
CA LYS A 237 18.83 -3.98 0.55
C LYS A 237 18.25 -4.25 -0.84
N PRO A 238 17.91 -5.49 -1.24
CA PRO A 238 17.25 -5.75 -2.52
C PRO A 238 15.89 -5.04 -2.63
N PHE A 239 15.08 -5.05 -1.57
CA PHE A 239 13.78 -4.37 -1.59
C PHE A 239 13.93 -2.85 -1.60
N ALA A 240 14.87 -2.30 -0.82
CA ALA A 240 15.18 -0.88 -0.80
C ALA A 240 15.68 -0.39 -2.17
N ALA A 241 16.59 -1.14 -2.81
CA ALA A 241 17.13 -0.81 -4.13
C ALA A 241 16.04 -0.90 -5.22
N PHE A 242 15.17 -1.91 -5.16
CA PHE A 242 14.04 -2.06 -6.08
C PHE A 242 13.09 -0.84 -6.00
N VAL A 243 12.61 -0.49 -4.80
CA VAL A 243 11.73 0.68 -4.63
C VAL A 243 12.48 1.98 -4.95
N GLY A 244 13.73 2.10 -4.54
CA GLY A 244 14.57 3.27 -4.82
C GLY A 244 14.77 3.51 -6.32
N HIS A 245 14.92 2.44 -7.11
CA HIS A 245 14.94 2.53 -8.57
C HIS A 245 13.63 3.10 -9.12
N LEU A 246 12.48 2.56 -8.71
CA LEU A 246 11.17 3.04 -9.15
C LEU A 246 10.95 4.52 -8.79
N VAL A 247 11.31 4.91 -7.55
CA VAL A 247 11.25 6.31 -7.09
C VAL A 247 12.16 7.20 -7.93
N SER A 248 13.40 6.77 -8.21
CA SER A 248 14.34 7.53 -9.04
C SER A 248 13.81 7.79 -10.45
N GLN A 249 13.14 6.79 -11.05
CA GLN A 249 12.48 6.94 -12.34
C GLN A 249 11.27 7.88 -12.28
N GLY A 250 10.47 7.80 -11.22
CA GLY A 250 9.38 8.73 -10.96
C GLY A 250 9.86 10.18 -10.82
N LEU A 251 10.96 10.42 -10.09
CA LEU A 251 11.58 11.75 -9.93
C LEU A 251 12.07 12.33 -11.26
N LYS A 252 12.47 11.49 -12.22
CA LYS A 252 12.87 11.88 -13.57
C LYS A 252 11.69 12.11 -14.52
N GLY A 253 10.44 11.91 -14.05
CA GLY A 253 9.24 11.97 -14.89
C GLY A 253 9.10 10.79 -15.85
N GLN A 254 9.78 9.67 -15.57
CA GLN A 254 9.80 8.47 -16.42
C GLN A 254 9.32 7.24 -15.62
N PRO A 255 8.09 7.24 -15.05
CA PRO A 255 7.62 6.13 -14.24
C PRO A 255 7.66 4.81 -15.03
N VAL A 256 8.13 3.74 -14.37
CA VAL A 256 8.32 2.41 -15.01
C VAL A 256 6.99 1.73 -15.31
N ALA A 257 6.01 1.89 -14.42
CA ALA A 257 4.68 1.32 -14.56
C ALA A 257 3.86 2.10 -15.60
N SER A 258 3.17 1.38 -16.49
CA SER A 258 2.29 1.94 -17.52
C SER A 258 1.13 0.98 -17.79
N ILE A 259 -0.01 1.52 -18.22
CA ILE A 259 -1.17 0.73 -18.69
C ILE A 259 -1.36 0.86 -20.19
#